data_AF-A0A401Z4L0-F1
#
_entry.id   AF-A0A401Z4L0-F1
#
_cell.length_a   1.000
_cell.length_b   1.000
_cell.length_c   1.000
_cell.angle_alpha   90.00
_cell.angle_beta   90.00
_cell.angle_gamma   90.00
#
_symmetry.space_group_name_H-M   'P 1'
#
loop_
_entity.id
_entity.type
_entity.pdbx_description
1 polymer ?
#
loop_
_entity_poly.entity_id
_entity_poly.type
_entity_poly.pdbx_seq_one_letter_code
_entity_poly.pdbx_strand_id
1 'polypeptide(L)'
;MRCVGEIDITRPPWRERPTTLVPVILDHVANFEPGAAERRFEQGRQRAPAKEEGVLARLRALPEEADRLVRAGVLHDREDVFHLTFGEFRDAVREQRVDDDLIRRRKEEFRSYHALTPPTVLTSDGEAATGTYRRDDVPAGALIGLPVSAGTVEGRARVIVDMARADAEAGDILVTVHTDPGWAPLFVGIASLVTQVGGLMAHGAVIAREGGQSIC
;
A
#
# COMPACT_ATOMS: atom_id res chain seq x y z
N MET A 1 -7.40 5.56 9.74
CA MET A 1 -6.73 6.40 8.72
C MET A 1 -6.30 5.40 7.67
N ARG A 2 -7.00 5.30 6.53
CA ARG A 2 -6.79 4.22 5.55
C ARG A 2 -6.30 4.82 4.23
N CYS A 3 -5.31 4.18 3.64
CA CYS A 3 -4.78 4.39 2.30
C CYS A 3 -4.07 3.11 1.84
N VAL A 4 -3.72 3.04 0.55
CA VAL A 4 -2.79 2.01 0.05
C VAL A 4 -1.39 2.31 0.56
N GLY A 5 -0.70 1.30 1.07
CA GLY A 5 0.61 1.44 1.69
C GLY A 5 0.58 2.08 3.07
N GLU A 6 -0.47 1.84 3.88
CA GLU A 6 -0.72 2.51 5.17
C GLU A 6 0.40 2.42 6.22
N ILE A 7 1.40 1.57 6.02
CA ILE A 7 2.62 1.48 6.84
C ILE A 7 3.48 2.74 6.66
N ASP A 8 3.51 3.30 5.45
CA ASP A 8 4.18 4.55 5.14
C ASP A 8 3.27 5.73 5.51
N ILE A 9 3.55 6.36 6.65
CA ILE A 9 2.77 7.48 7.19
C ILE A 9 2.80 8.74 6.31
N THR A 10 3.70 8.79 5.32
CA THR A 10 3.79 9.90 4.36
C THR A 10 2.75 9.79 3.25
N ARG A 11 2.11 8.60 3.11
CA ARG A 11 1.05 8.39 2.11
C ARG A 11 -0.22 9.13 2.52
N PRO A 12 -0.80 9.95 1.61
CA PRO A 12 -2.00 10.72 1.93
C PRO A 12 -3.19 9.77 2.20
N PRO A 13 -3.89 9.93 3.33
CA PRO A 13 -5.08 9.13 3.62
C PRO A 13 -6.22 9.45 2.65
N TRP A 14 -7.15 8.52 2.46
CA TRP A 14 -8.31 8.73 1.57
C TRP A 14 -9.16 9.95 1.93
N ARG A 15 -9.18 10.38 3.19
CA ARG A 15 -9.88 11.60 3.61
C ARG A 15 -9.24 12.88 3.03
N GLU A 16 -7.94 12.85 2.77
CA GLU A 16 -7.19 14.00 2.21
C GLU A 16 -7.13 13.95 0.68
N ARG A 17 -7.13 12.75 0.07
CA ARG A 17 -7.21 12.57 -1.38
C ARG A 17 -8.31 11.57 -1.77
N PRO A 18 -9.60 11.95 -1.67
CA PRO A 18 -10.72 11.04 -1.94
C PRO A 18 -10.81 10.61 -3.41
N THR A 19 -10.17 11.35 -4.32
CA THR A 19 -10.11 11.00 -5.74
C THR A 19 -9.45 9.65 -6.01
N THR A 20 -8.57 9.16 -5.13
CA THR A 20 -7.99 7.81 -5.26
C THR A 20 -9.02 6.69 -5.11
N LEU A 21 -10.19 6.98 -4.53
CA LEU A 21 -11.29 6.02 -4.38
C LEU A 21 -12.28 6.08 -5.55
N VAL A 22 -12.24 7.12 -6.38
CA VAL A 22 -13.24 7.33 -7.45
C VAL A 22 -13.32 6.14 -8.40
N PRO A 23 -12.21 5.58 -8.91
CA PRO A 23 -12.31 4.47 -9.86
C PRO A 23 -12.93 3.21 -9.22
N VAL A 24 -12.59 2.95 -7.96
CA VAL A 24 -13.15 1.85 -7.16
C VAL A 24 -14.66 2.03 -6.91
N ILE A 25 -15.09 3.25 -6.59
CA ILE A 25 -16.51 3.55 -6.36
C ILE A 25 -17.30 3.38 -7.66
N LEU A 26 -16.75 3.86 -8.77
CA LEU A 26 -17.38 3.74 -10.09
C LEU A 26 -17.51 2.27 -10.51
N ASP A 27 -16.47 1.46 -10.30
CA ASP A 27 -16.50 0.02 -10.51
C ASP A 27 -17.58 -0.66 -9.65
N HIS A 28 -17.63 -0.32 -8.35
CA HIS A 28 -18.63 -0.89 -7.44
C HIS A 28 -20.07 -0.55 -7.85
N VAL A 29 -20.32 0.69 -8.30
CA VAL A 29 -21.64 1.13 -8.78
C VAL A 29 -22.00 0.46 -10.11
N ALA A 30 -21.02 0.21 -10.99
CA ALA A 30 -21.26 -0.44 -12.27
C ALA A 30 -21.60 -1.94 -12.12
N ASN A 31 -21.03 -2.60 -11.10
CA ASN A 31 -21.01 -4.06 -11.02
C ASN A 31 -21.82 -4.67 -9.85
N PHE A 32 -22.43 -3.87 -8.96
CA PHE A 32 -23.15 -4.39 -7.79
C PHE A 32 -24.55 -3.79 -7.54
N GLU A 33 -25.48 -4.63 -7.08
CA GLU A 33 -26.82 -4.26 -6.62
C GLU A 33 -26.79 -3.59 -5.22
N PRO A 34 -27.73 -2.67 -4.91
CA PRO A 34 -27.77 -1.96 -3.62
C PRO A 34 -27.84 -2.90 -2.39
N GLY A 35 -27.04 -2.61 -1.35
CA GLY A 35 -27.11 -3.29 -0.05
C GLY A 35 -26.11 -4.44 0.18
N ALA A 36 -25.12 -4.63 -0.69
CA ALA A 36 -24.09 -5.68 -0.53
C ALA A 36 -23.01 -5.39 0.55
N ALA A 37 -22.74 -4.11 0.83
CA ALA A 37 -21.65 -3.67 1.72
C ALA A 37 -21.99 -3.74 3.23
N GLU A 38 -23.24 -3.47 3.61
CA GLU A 38 -23.69 -3.43 5.02
C GLU A 38 -23.55 -4.80 5.71
N ARG A 39 -23.81 -5.90 5.00
CA ARG A 39 -23.74 -7.26 5.54
C ARG A 39 -22.32 -7.71 5.91
N ARG A 40 -21.28 -7.07 5.34
CA ARG A 40 -19.87 -7.45 5.49
C ARG A 40 -19.11 -6.58 6.51
N PHE A 41 -19.54 -5.33 6.71
CA PHE A 41 -18.85 -4.34 7.56
C PHE A 41 -19.03 -4.60 9.07
N GLU A 42 -20.17 -5.16 9.49
CA GLU A 42 -20.51 -5.33 10.91
C GLU A 42 -19.58 -6.33 11.64
N GLN A 43 -18.98 -7.30 10.92
CA GLN A 43 -18.10 -8.32 11.52
C GLN A 43 -16.69 -7.82 11.88
N GLY A 44 -16.19 -6.73 11.27
CA GLY A 44 -14.79 -6.29 11.43
C GLY A 44 -14.54 -5.29 12.57
N ARG A 45 -15.59 -4.71 13.17
CA ARG A 45 -15.52 -3.46 13.93
C ARG A 45 -14.98 -3.57 15.37
N GLN A 46 -14.74 -4.78 15.88
CA GLN A 46 -14.57 -5.01 17.34
C GLN A 46 -13.14 -5.28 17.82
N ARG A 47 -12.08 -5.20 16.99
CA ARG A 47 -10.73 -5.65 17.39
C ARG A 47 -9.60 -4.73 16.91
N ALA A 48 -9.39 -3.56 17.54
CA ALA A 48 -8.11 -2.81 17.48
C ALA A 48 -7.96 -1.52 18.35
N PRO A 49 -8.92 -1.01 19.15
CA PRO A 49 -8.91 0.44 19.45
C PRO A 49 -7.80 0.94 20.38
N ALA A 50 -7.36 0.17 21.38
CA ALA A 50 -6.64 0.74 22.52
C ALA A 50 -5.14 1.06 22.30
N LYS A 51 -4.47 0.46 21.30
CA LYS A 51 -3.05 0.79 20.95
C LYS A 51 -2.95 1.76 19.78
N GLU A 52 -3.97 1.81 18.92
CA GLU A 52 -4.07 2.72 17.77
C GLU A 52 -4.15 4.18 18.23
N GLU A 53 -4.94 4.45 19.28
CA GLU A 53 -5.26 5.81 19.71
C GLU A 53 -4.05 6.64 20.15
N GLY A 54 -3.10 6.03 20.88
CA GLY A 54 -1.91 6.74 21.38
C GLY A 54 -0.88 7.06 20.29
N VAL A 55 -0.74 6.20 19.29
CA VAL A 55 0.14 6.42 18.13
C VAL A 55 -0.51 7.42 17.17
N LEU A 56 -1.81 7.27 16.91
CA LEU A 56 -2.57 8.18 16.06
C LEU A 56 -2.64 9.60 16.63
N ALA A 57 -2.74 9.77 17.95
CA ALA A 57 -2.73 11.10 18.57
C ALA A 57 -1.41 11.83 18.32
N ARG A 58 -0.27 11.14 18.43
CA ARG A 58 1.05 11.73 18.15
C ARG A 58 1.26 12.00 16.66
N LEU A 59 0.83 11.09 15.79
CA LEU A 59 0.91 11.28 14.34
C LEU A 59 0.02 12.44 13.86
N ARG A 60 -1.15 12.65 14.46
CA ARG A 60 -2.05 13.76 14.12
C ARG A 60 -1.50 15.14 14.47
N ALA A 61 -0.59 15.23 15.45
CA ALA A 61 0.03 16.49 15.85
C ALA A 61 1.20 16.91 14.93
N LEU A 62 1.77 15.98 14.15
CA LEU A 62 2.89 16.26 13.24
C LEU A 62 2.54 17.36 12.19
N PRO A 63 1.38 17.28 11.49
CA PRO A 63 0.87 18.36 10.65
C PRO A 63 0.92 19.76 11.26
N GLU A 64 0.41 19.90 12.48
CA GLU A 64 0.24 21.22 13.10
C GLU A 64 1.58 21.85 13.46
N GLU A 65 2.53 21.04 13.93
CA GLU A 65 3.88 21.53 14.23
C GLU A 65 4.70 21.79 12.97
N ALA A 66 4.52 20.98 11.91
CA ALA A 66 5.10 21.28 10.60
C ALA A 66 4.60 22.63 10.06
N ASP A 67 3.28 22.89 10.15
CA ASP A 67 2.70 24.18 9.75
C ASP A 67 3.23 25.36 10.59
N ARG A 68 3.58 25.14 11.86
CA ARG A 68 4.23 26.18 12.69
C ARG A 68 5.66 26.44 12.26
N LEU A 69 6.43 25.40 11.96
CA LEU A 69 7.81 25.53 11.47
C LEU A 69 7.87 26.23 10.11
N VAL A 70 6.93 25.96 9.21
CA VAL A 70 6.83 26.69 7.93
C VAL A 70 6.54 28.18 8.17
N ARG A 71 5.58 28.49 9.05
CA ARG A 71 5.27 29.90 9.40
C ARG A 71 6.43 30.61 10.08
N ALA A 72 7.24 29.90 10.84
CA ALA A 72 8.46 30.42 11.44
C ALA A 72 9.63 30.56 10.44
N GLY A 73 9.45 30.09 9.19
CA GLY A 73 10.50 30.10 8.17
C GLY A 73 11.59 29.05 8.39
N VAL A 74 11.36 28.08 9.27
CA VAL A 74 12.29 26.98 9.57
C VAL A 74 12.17 25.87 8.53
N LEU A 75 10.97 25.59 8.01
CA LEU A 75 10.77 24.68 6.88
C LEU A 75 10.28 25.48 5.67
N HIS A 76 10.66 25.05 4.47
CA HIS A 76 10.18 25.67 3.23
C HIS A 76 8.77 25.18 2.87
N ASP A 77 8.55 23.87 2.97
CA ASP A 77 7.27 23.22 2.74
C ASP A 77 6.88 22.36 3.96
N ARG A 78 5.57 22.19 4.17
CA ARG A 78 5.06 21.32 5.23
C ARG A 78 5.51 19.88 5.02
N GLU A 79 5.58 19.40 3.77
CA GLU A 79 6.00 18.03 3.43
C GLU A 79 7.49 17.77 3.72
N ASP A 80 8.30 18.80 3.96
CA ASP A 80 9.72 18.66 4.34
C ASP A 80 9.89 17.85 5.61
N VAL A 81 8.89 17.88 6.50
CA VAL A 81 8.86 17.09 7.74
C VAL A 81 9.04 15.59 7.49
N PHE A 82 8.57 15.08 6.36
CA PHE A 82 8.63 13.66 6.02
C PHE A 82 10.04 13.20 5.61
N HIS A 83 10.97 14.14 5.38
CA HIS A 83 12.38 13.87 5.09
C HIS A 83 13.29 14.02 6.32
N LEU A 84 12.69 14.22 7.50
CA LEU A 84 13.37 14.27 8.78
C LEU A 84 13.04 13.02 9.59
N THR A 85 14.03 12.51 10.32
CA THR A 85 13.77 11.52 11.38
C THR A 85 13.01 12.17 12.53
N PHE A 86 12.36 11.36 13.36
CA PHE A 86 11.63 11.88 14.53
C PHE A 86 12.53 12.68 15.49
N GLY A 87 13.79 12.28 15.63
CA GLY A 87 14.79 13.01 16.44
C GLY A 87 15.10 14.38 15.85
N GLU A 88 15.44 14.43 14.56
CA GLU A 88 15.73 15.68 13.84
C GLU A 88 14.52 16.62 13.81
N PHE A 89 13.30 16.11 13.64
CA PHE A 89 12.09 16.92 13.71
C PHE A 89 11.88 17.51 15.11
N ARG A 90 12.05 16.71 16.17
CA ARG A 90 11.94 17.19 17.55
C ARG A 90 12.99 18.27 17.85
N ASP A 91 14.21 18.09 17.35
CA ASP A 91 15.27 19.08 17.51
C ASP A 91 14.97 20.35 16.70
N ALA A 92 14.40 20.24 15.50
CA ALA A 92 13.94 21.39 14.71
C ALA A 92 12.83 22.18 15.43
N VAL A 93 11.89 21.49 16.09
CA VAL A 93 10.86 22.13 16.92
C VAL A 93 11.49 22.83 18.14
N ARG A 94 12.43 22.18 18.83
CA ARG A 94 13.05 22.77 20.04
C ARG A 94 13.97 23.95 19.72
N GLU A 95 14.75 23.82 18.66
CA GLU A 95 15.86 24.72 18.35
C GLU A 95 15.53 25.73 17.26
N GLN A 96 14.35 25.60 16.64
CA GLN A 96 13.86 26.50 15.59
C GLN A 96 14.86 26.66 14.44
N ARG A 97 15.50 25.55 14.06
CA ARG A 97 16.49 25.48 12.99
C ARG A 97 16.46 24.10 12.35
N VAL A 98 16.75 24.03 11.06
CA VAL A 98 16.92 22.77 10.34
C VAL A 98 18.03 22.93 9.30
N ASP A 99 18.58 21.81 8.85
CA ASP A 99 19.53 21.78 7.74
C ASP A 99 18.76 21.55 6.43
N ASP A 100 18.59 22.61 5.64
CA ASP A 100 17.85 22.55 4.37
C ASP A 100 18.58 21.70 3.32
N ASP A 101 19.92 21.67 3.35
CA ASP A 101 20.72 20.85 2.44
C ASP A 101 20.53 19.35 2.72
N LEU A 102 20.39 18.98 4.00
CA LEU A 102 20.03 17.62 4.41
C LEU A 102 18.66 17.20 3.86
N ILE A 103 17.65 18.07 3.99
CA ILE A 103 16.29 17.80 3.47
C ILE A 103 16.33 17.63 1.95
N ARG A 104 17.01 18.55 1.25
CA ARG A 104 17.13 18.50 -0.21
C ARG A 104 17.80 17.21 -0.69
N ARG A 105 18.92 16.81 -0.06
CA ARG A 105 19.60 15.56 -0.38
C ARG A 105 18.68 14.34 -0.18
N ARG A 106 17.94 14.28 0.94
CA ARG A 106 17.01 13.17 1.21
C ARG A 106 15.82 13.13 0.26
N LYS A 107 15.34 14.28 -0.22
CA LYS A 107 14.33 14.33 -1.29
C LYS A 107 14.84 13.71 -2.59
N GLU A 108 16.08 14.03 -2.97
CA GLU A 108 16.73 13.48 -4.17
C GLU A 108 16.95 11.96 -4.02
N GLU A 109 17.49 11.51 -2.88
CA GLU A 109 17.64 10.09 -2.55
C GLU A 109 16.30 9.35 -2.59
N PHE A 110 15.27 9.87 -1.92
CA PHE A 110 13.95 9.25 -1.87
C PHE A 110 13.32 9.08 -3.26
N ARG A 111 13.48 10.08 -4.14
CA ARG A 111 13.06 9.96 -5.55
C ARG A 111 13.78 8.83 -6.27
N SER A 112 15.07 8.63 -6.01
CA SER A 112 15.83 7.53 -6.61
C SER A 112 15.36 6.16 -6.13
N TYR A 113 14.91 6.04 -4.87
CA TYR A 113 14.44 4.79 -4.29
C TYR A 113 13.17 4.25 -4.95
N HIS A 114 12.32 5.12 -5.52
CA HIS A 114 11.15 4.68 -6.29
C HIS A 114 11.48 3.85 -7.54
N ALA A 115 12.71 3.97 -8.06
CA ALA A 115 13.17 3.14 -9.19
C ALA A 115 13.78 1.81 -8.74
N LEU A 116 13.97 1.58 -7.44
CA LEU A 116 14.57 0.37 -6.90
C LEU A 116 13.51 -0.63 -6.48
N THR A 117 13.76 -1.91 -6.77
CA THR A 117 12.99 -3.02 -6.18
C THR A 117 13.81 -3.59 -5.03
N PRO A 118 13.31 -3.59 -3.78
CA PRO A 118 14.05 -4.10 -2.65
C PRO A 118 14.26 -5.62 -2.81
N PRO A 119 15.49 -6.14 -2.57
CA PRO A 119 15.75 -7.57 -2.64
C PRO A 119 15.16 -8.29 -1.42
N THR A 120 14.93 -9.60 -1.54
CA THR A 120 14.44 -10.42 -0.42
C THR A 120 15.49 -10.59 0.68
N VAL A 121 16.76 -10.71 0.27
CA VAL A 121 17.92 -10.76 1.17
C VAL A 121 18.93 -9.72 0.73
N LEU A 122 19.41 -8.92 1.68
CA LEU A 122 20.53 -7.99 1.50
C LEU A 122 21.59 -8.28 2.55
N THR A 123 22.81 -8.61 2.13
CA THR A 123 23.93 -8.86 3.04
C THR A 123 24.61 -7.55 3.45
N SER A 124 25.45 -7.59 4.49
CA SER A 124 26.24 -6.43 4.93
C SER A 124 27.21 -5.92 3.86
N ASP A 125 27.59 -6.78 2.93
CA ASP A 125 28.53 -6.46 1.84
C ASP A 125 27.80 -5.87 0.62
N GLY A 126 26.48 -5.70 0.70
CA GLY A 126 25.64 -5.17 -0.36
C GLY A 126 25.19 -6.21 -1.38
N GLU A 127 25.40 -7.50 -1.12
CA GLU A 127 24.90 -8.56 -2.00
C GLU A 127 23.39 -8.68 -1.86
N ALA A 128 22.70 -8.54 -2.99
CA ALA A 128 21.26 -8.65 -3.10
C ALA A 128 20.89 -10.00 -3.71
N ALA A 129 20.12 -10.82 -2.99
CA ALA A 129 19.63 -12.08 -3.47
C ALA A 129 18.10 -12.12 -3.45
N THR A 130 17.53 -12.58 -4.57
CA THR A 130 16.11 -12.89 -4.72
C THR A 130 15.98 -14.37 -5.03
N GLY A 131 15.15 -15.09 -4.26
CA GLY A 131 14.93 -16.51 -4.49
C GLY A 131 14.25 -16.78 -5.82
N THR A 132 14.67 -17.84 -6.52
CA THR A 132 13.99 -18.32 -7.73
C THR A 132 13.25 -19.62 -7.43
N TYR A 133 11.99 -19.72 -7.82
CA TYR A 133 11.27 -20.99 -7.79
C TYR A 133 11.70 -21.86 -8.98
N ARG A 134 12.13 -23.10 -8.72
CA ARG A 134 12.36 -24.11 -9.75
C ARG A 134 11.30 -25.20 -9.64
N ARG A 135 10.58 -25.43 -10.72
CA ARG A 135 9.59 -26.49 -10.89
C ARG A 135 9.83 -27.10 -12.26
N ASP A 136 10.16 -28.39 -12.29
CA ASP A 136 10.43 -29.11 -13.54
C ASP A 136 9.14 -29.69 -14.16
N ASP A 137 8.02 -29.60 -13.44
CA ASP A 137 6.69 -30.10 -13.79
C ASP A 137 5.76 -29.04 -14.41
N VAL A 138 6.29 -27.90 -14.88
CA VAL A 138 5.50 -26.83 -15.50
C VAL A 138 5.76 -26.70 -17.00
N PRO A 139 4.76 -26.25 -17.79
CA PRO A 139 4.94 -26.01 -19.22
C PRO A 139 6.03 -24.97 -19.51
N ALA A 140 6.68 -25.10 -20.66
CA ALA A 140 7.66 -24.12 -21.13
C ALA A 140 7.01 -22.72 -21.27
N GLY A 141 7.62 -21.70 -20.66
CA GLY A 141 7.12 -20.32 -20.67
C GLY A 141 6.12 -20.00 -19.55
N ALA A 142 5.80 -20.94 -18.66
CA ALA A 142 4.97 -20.65 -17.49
C ALA A 142 5.71 -19.78 -16.47
N LEU A 143 5.03 -18.77 -15.92
CA LEU A 143 5.51 -18.01 -14.78
C LEU A 143 5.19 -18.78 -13.49
N ILE A 144 6.23 -19.04 -12.69
CA ILE A 144 6.11 -19.85 -11.46
C ILE A 144 5.95 -18.92 -10.26
N GLY A 145 4.85 -19.11 -9.52
CA GLY A 145 4.56 -18.41 -8.27
C GLY A 145 4.36 -19.35 -7.09
N LEU A 146 3.87 -18.80 -5.98
CA LEU A 146 3.50 -19.56 -4.79
C LEU A 146 2.00 -19.88 -4.86
N PRO A 147 1.58 -21.15 -4.87
CA PRO A 147 0.15 -21.45 -4.88
C PRO A 147 -0.48 -21.05 -3.54
N VAL A 148 -1.50 -20.19 -3.59
CA VAL A 148 -2.14 -19.66 -2.37
C VAL A 148 -3.59 -20.17 -2.22
N SER A 149 -4.36 -20.23 -3.31
CA SER A 149 -5.73 -20.75 -3.34
C SER A 149 -5.89 -21.72 -4.51
N ALA A 150 -6.70 -22.76 -4.32
CA ALA A 150 -6.94 -23.78 -5.33
C ALA A 150 -7.95 -23.28 -6.38
N GLY A 151 -7.67 -23.55 -7.65
CA GLY A 151 -8.57 -23.26 -8.75
C GLY A 151 -7.79 -23.00 -10.04
N THR A 152 -8.51 -22.90 -11.15
CA THR A 152 -7.95 -22.56 -12.46
C THR A 152 -8.94 -21.65 -13.15
N VAL A 153 -8.44 -20.53 -13.65
CA VAL A 153 -9.26 -19.49 -14.27
C VAL A 153 -8.47 -18.81 -15.36
N GLU A 154 -9.18 -18.43 -16.42
CA GLU A 154 -8.65 -17.69 -17.56
C GLU A 154 -9.44 -16.38 -17.67
N GLY A 155 -8.72 -15.28 -17.93
CA GLY A 155 -9.31 -13.95 -17.98
C GLY A 155 -8.27 -12.93 -18.44
N ARG A 156 -8.72 -11.70 -18.69
CA ARG A 156 -7.82 -10.61 -19.07
C ARG A 156 -6.93 -10.26 -17.88
N ALA A 157 -5.61 -10.35 -18.07
CA ALA A 157 -4.65 -9.87 -17.08
C ALA A 157 -4.65 -8.34 -17.06
N ARG A 158 -4.96 -7.75 -15.90
CA ARG A 158 -4.94 -6.30 -15.71
C ARG A 158 -3.89 -5.90 -14.67
N VAL A 159 -2.85 -5.23 -15.15
CA VAL A 159 -1.72 -4.79 -14.31
C VAL A 159 -2.05 -3.44 -13.68
N ILE A 160 -2.29 -3.44 -12.37
CA ILE A 160 -2.60 -2.23 -11.60
C ILE A 160 -1.58 -2.11 -10.49
N VAL A 161 -0.70 -1.11 -10.60
CA VAL A 161 0.33 -0.80 -9.60
C VAL A 161 -0.01 0.43 -8.75
N ASP A 162 -1.03 1.18 -9.17
CA ASP A 162 -1.55 2.36 -8.49
C ASP A 162 -3.08 2.32 -8.50
N MET A 163 -3.67 2.17 -7.32
CA MET A 163 -5.13 2.12 -7.16
C MET A 163 -5.82 3.41 -7.62
N ALA A 164 -5.16 4.56 -7.59
CA ALA A 164 -5.74 5.82 -8.07
C ALA A 164 -6.05 5.80 -9.57
N ARG A 165 -5.44 4.86 -10.30
CA ARG A 165 -5.65 4.61 -11.74
C ARG A 165 -6.21 3.22 -12.01
N ALA A 166 -6.74 2.57 -10.97
CA ALA A 166 -7.36 1.26 -11.14
C ALA A 166 -8.57 1.40 -12.05
N ASP A 167 -8.67 0.53 -13.04
CA ASP A 167 -9.83 0.42 -13.91
C ASP A 167 -10.02 -1.07 -14.10
N ALA A 168 -10.58 -1.78 -13.13
CA ALA A 168 -10.77 -3.24 -13.22
C ALA A 168 -12.20 -3.54 -13.64
N GLU A 169 -12.38 -4.57 -14.45
CA GLU A 169 -13.70 -5.05 -14.83
C GLU A 169 -14.00 -6.41 -14.19
N ALA A 170 -15.30 -6.72 -14.09
CA ALA A 170 -15.73 -8.02 -13.61
C ALA A 170 -15.15 -9.15 -14.47
N GLY A 171 -14.51 -10.13 -13.82
CA GLY A 171 -13.86 -11.24 -14.51
C GLY A 171 -12.38 -11.05 -14.84
N ASP A 172 -11.81 -9.86 -14.60
CA ASP A 172 -10.38 -9.62 -14.80
C ASP A 172 -9.51 -10.40 -13.81
N ILE A 173 -8.26 -10.66 -14.21
CA ILE A 173 -7.20 -11.17 -13.35
C ILE A 173 -6.34 -9.99 -12.92
N LEU A 174 -6.42 -9.61 -11.65
CA LEU A 174 -5.65 -8.49 -11.10
C LEU A 174 -4.18 -8.90 -10.95
N VAL A 175 -3.27 -8.11 -11.51
CA VAL A 175 -1.82 -8.27 -11.35
C VAL A 175 -1.26 -7.03 -10.67
N THR A 176 -0.66 -7.18 -9.48
CA THR A 176 -0.10 -6.06 -8.70
C THR A 176 1.20 -6.46 -7.99
N VAL A 177 1.89 -5.50 -7.38
CA VAL A 177 3.13 -5.76 -6.63
C VAL A 177 2.82 -6.40 -5.28
N HIS A 178 1.87 -5.82 -4.54
CA HIS A 178 1.44 -6.28 -3.22
C HIS A 178 0.00 -5.85 -2.98
N THR A 179 -0.62 -6.45 -1.96
CA THR A 179 -1.98 -6.09 -1.53
C THR A 179 -2.01 -5.79 -0.05
N ASP A 180 -2.80 -4.79 0.33
CA ASP A 180 -3.09 -4.41 1.71
C ASP A 180 -4.62 -4.25 1.89
N PRO A 181 -5.15 -4.01 3.12
CA PRO A 181 -6.58 -3.81 3.36
C PRO A 181 -7.23 -2.70 2.52
N GLY A 182 -6.45 -1.74 2.01
CA GLY A 182 -6.92 -0.72 1.09
C GLY A 182 -7.38 -1.27 -0.26
N TRP A 183 -6.85 -2.42 -0.71
CA TRP A 183 -7.21 -3.09 -1.96
C TRP A 183 -8.51 -3.90 -1.90
N ALA A 184 -9.05 -4.14 -0.69
CA ALA A 184 -10.24 -4.94 -0.48
C ALA A 184 -11.43 -4.60 -1.41
N PRO A 185 -11.68 -3.32 -1.77
CA PRO A 185 -12.74 -2.99 -2.71
C PRO A 185 -12.55 -3.58 -4.12
N LEU A 186 -11.32 -3.65 -4.65
CA LEU A 186 -11.04 -4.20 -5.99
C LEU A 186 -11.14 -5.72 -6.04
N PHE A 187 -11.12 -6.39 -4.88
CA PHE A 187 -11.33 -7.84 -4.84
C PHE A 187 -12.78 -8.23 -5.11
N VAL A 188 -13.69 -7.27 -5.07
CA VAL A 188 -15.12 -7.48 -5.30
C VAL A 188 -15.35 -7.30 -6.80
N GLY A 189 -15.07 -8.32 -7.62
CA GLY A 189 -15.33 -8.31 -9.07
C GLY A 189 -14.30 -9.08 -9.90
N ILE A 190 -13.05 -9.15 -9.43
CA ILE A 190 -11.99 -9.89 -10.10
C ILE A 190 -12.21 -11.40 -10.01
N ALA A 191 -11.76 -12.12 -11.04
CA ALA A 191 -11.81 -13.58 -11.08
C ALA A 191 -10.59 -14.21 -10.38
N SER A 192 -9.45 -13.53 -10.38
CA SER A 192 -8.19 -14.02 -9.82
C SER A 192 -7.24 -12.88 -9.44
N LEU A 193 -6.25 -13.20 -8.61
CA LEU A 193 -5.21 -12.28 -8.17
C LEU A 193 -3.82 -12.88 -8.40
N VAL A 194 -2.88 -12.07 -8.89
CA VAL A 194 -1.46 -12.37 -8.96
C VAL A 194 -0.68 -11.24 -8.30
N THR A 195 0.17 -11.57 -7.33
CA THR A 195 1.00 -10.57 -6.63
C THR A 195 2.48 -10.89 -6.72
N GLN A 196 3.32 -9.88 -6.98
CA GLN A 196 4.77 -10.04 -7.00
C GLN A 196 5.34 -10.43 -5.62
N VAL A 197 4.80 -9.87 -4.55
CA VAL A 197 5.19 -10.14 -3.16
C VAL A 197 3.93 -10.49 -2.36
N GLY A 198 3.95 -11.67 -1.75
CA GLY A 198 2.84 -12.19 -0.97
C GLY A 198 3.25 -13.41 -0.15
N GLY A 199 2.34 -13.88 0.69
CA GLY A 199 2.54 -15.08 1.49
C GLY A 199 1.22 -15.81 1.70
N LEU A 200 1.29 -17.08 2.10
CA LEU A 200 0.11 -17.95 2.28
C LEU A 200 -0.96 -17.41 3.23
N MET A 201 -0.59 -16.46 4.10
CA MET A 201 -1.49 -15.82 5.08
C MET A 201 -1.55 -14.29 4.92
N ALA A 202 -1.03 -13.77 3.80
CA ALA A 202 -1.14 -12.35 3.49
C ALA A 202 -2.59 -11.95 3.26
N HIS A 203 -2.89 -10.65 3.34
CA HIS A 203 -4.26 -10.14 3.22
C HIS A 203 -4.98 -10.65 1.96
N GLY A 204 -4.34 -10.56 0.78
CA GLY A 204 -4.90 -11.07 -0.47
C GLY A 204 -5.14 -12.60 -0.47
N ALA A 205 -4.32 -13.37 0.24
CA ALA A 205 -4.47 -14.82 0.37
C ALA A 205 -5.72 -15.23 1.15
N VAL A 206 -5.98 -14.51 2.24
CA VAL A 206 -7.17 -14.76 3.08
C VAL A 206 -8.43 -14.38 2.31
N ILE A 207 -8.44 -13.20 1.68
CA ILE A 207 -9.62 -12.75 0.93
C ILE A 207 -9.91 -13.67 -0.25
N ALA A 208 -8.91 -14.08 -1.02
CA ALA A 208 -9.14 -14.97 -2.16
C ALA A 208 -9.79 -16.30 -1.74
N ARG A 209 -9.42 -16.86 -0.58
CA ARG A 209 -10.05 -18.08 -0.05
C ARG A 209 -11.49 -17.85 0.41
N GLU A 210 -11.78 -16.72 1.06
CA GLU A 210 -13.13 -16.37 1.52
C GLU A 210 -14.07 -16.01 0.36
N GLY A 211 -13.54 -15.39 -0.69
CA GLY A 211 -14.27 -14.99 -1.91
C GLY A 211 -14.39 -16.09 -2.97
N GLY A 212 -13.72 -17.24 -2.77
CA GLY A 212 -13.69 -18.34 -3.74
C GLY A 212 -12.84 -18.06 -4.99
N GLN A 213 -11.96 -17.07 -4.93
CA GLN A 213 -11.08 -16.67 -6.03
C GLN A 213 -9.79 -17.50 -6.04
N SER A 214 -9.26 -17.72 -7.24
CA SER A 214 -7.91 -18.28 -7.42
C SER A 214 -6.86 -17.18 -7.16
N ILE A 215 -5.71 -17.54 -6.59
CA ILE A 215 -4.59 -16.60 -6.36
C ILE A 215 -3.25 -17.31 -6.46
N CYS A 216 -2.28 -16.67 -7.11
CA CYS A 216 -0.91 -17.12 -7.29
C CYS A 216 0.12 -16.01 -6.99
#